data_AF-Q2BFB2-F1
#
_entry.id   AF-Q2BFB2-F1
#
_cell.length_a   1.000
_cell.length_b   1.000
_cell.length_c   1.000
_cell.angle_alpha   90.00
_cell.angle_beta   90.00
_cell.angle_gamma   90.00
#
_symmetry.space_group_name_H-M   'P 1'
#
loop_
_entity.id
_entity.type
_entity.pdbx_description
1 polymer ?
#
loop_
_entity_poly.entity_id
_entity_poly.type
_entity_poly.pdbx_seq_one_letter_code
_entity_poly.pdbx_strand_id
1 'polypeptide(L)'
;MMSAFIFVCTCSSSFAELRKSGEVHFEWQGNPSFEELLLPWPSGADKNFAYQKAGHALAFFMLTGGLLSLIPQAYSAIIAAIYALATEFLQLYFMRSGLLLDVMVDCGGISLALLVYSLIKSAAGQSRQQKSMSQNK
;
A
#
# COMPACT_ATOMS: atom_id res chain seq x y z
N MET A 1 10.73 3.42 -8.21
CA MET A 1 9.75 4.31 -8.88
C MET A 1 8.40 4.30 -8.15
N MET A 2 7.78 3.13 -7.93
CA MET A 2 6.50 3.04 -7.19
C MET A 2 6.57 3.55 -5.74
N SER A 3 7.64 3.21 -5.00
CA SER A 3 7.85 3.73 -3.64
C SER A 3 7.93 5.26 -3.60
N ALA A 4 8.68 5.87 -4.53
CA ALA A 4 8.77 7.33 -4.63
C ALA A 4 7.40 7.97 -4.96
N PHE A 5 6.59 7.34 -5.82
CA PHE A 5 5.24 7.80 -6.12
C PHE A 5 4.35 7.76 -4.87
N ILE A 6 4.36 6.65 -4.12
CA ILE A 6 3.63 6.51 -2.86
C ILE A 6 4.06 7.61 -1.88
N PHE A 7 5.36 7.79 -1.70
CA PHE A 7 5.91 8.83 -0.83
C PHE A 7 5.37 10.22 -1.17
N VAL A 8 5.44 10.64 -2.44
CA VAL A 8 4.96 11.96 -2.88
C VAL A 8 3.45 12.12 -2.64
N CYS A 9 2.65 11.10 -2.96
CA CYS A 9 1.20 11.13 -2.75
C CYS A 9 0.80 11.16 -1.26
N THR A 10 1.58 10.47 -0.42
CA THR A 10 1.41 10.39 1.03
C THR A 10 1.77 11.72 1.71
N CYS A 11 2.90 12.31 1.33
CA CYS A 11 3.39 13.57 1.92
C CYS A 11 2.67 14.82 1.39
N SER A 12 1.85 14.71 0.35
CA SER A 12 1.06 15.85 -0.11
C SER A 12 -0.01 16.21 0.92
N SER A 13 -0.11 17.49 1.30
CA SER A 13 -1.03 17.96 2.35
C SER A 13 -2.49 17.66 2.05
N SER A 14 -2.91 17.68 0.78
CA SER A 14 -4.30 17.38 0.39
C SER A 14 -4.39 16.48 -0.84
N PHE A 15 -4.99 15.30 -0.66
CA PHE A 15 -5.25 14.37 -1.77
C PHE A 15 -6.37 14.91 -2.67
N ALA A 16 -7.29 15.67 -2.09
CA ALA A 16 -8.38 16.29 -2.83
C ALA A 16 -7.87 17.40 -3.74
N GLU A 17 -6.91 18.20 -3.29
CA GLU A 17 -6.28 19.23 -4.12
C GLU A 17 -5.35 18.61 -5.15
N LEU A 18 -4.49 17.66 -4.77
CA LEU A 18 -3.62 16.94 -5.70
C LEU A 18 -4.43 16.34 -6.87
N ARG A 19 -5.62 15.80 -6.61
CA ARG A 19 -6.50 15.25 -7.64
C ARG A 19 -7.22 16.31 -8.47
N LYS A 20 -7.56 17.47 -7.89
CA LYS A 20 -8.32 18.53 -8.58
C LYS A 20 -7.43 19.48 -9.38
N SER A 21 -6.32 19.93 -8.81
CA SER A 21 -5.40 20.89 -9.42
C SER A 21 -4.14 20.23 -10.00
N GLY A 22 -3.80 19.01 -9.58
CA GLY A 22 -2.51 18.38 -9.92
C GLY A 22 -1.34 18.97 -9.14
N GLU A 23 -1.59 19.92 -8.24
CA GLU A 23 -0.54 20.58 -7.47
C GLU A 23 -0.19 19.76 -6.22
N VAL A 24 1.11 19.54 -6.04
CA VAL A 24 1.65 18.90 -4.85
C VAL A 24 2.03 19.99 -3.84
N HIS A 25 1.24 20.11 -2.78
CA HIS A 25 1.56 20.99 -1.67
C HIS A 25 2.11 20.15 -0.50
N PHE A 26 3.20 20.60 0.12
CA PHE A 26 3.80 20.01 1.30
C PHE A 26 3.73 21.04 2.44
N GLU A 27 3.10 20.69 3.55
CA GLU A 27 3.04 21.54 4.74
C GLU A 27 3.59 20.77 5.94
N TRP A 28 4.76 21.16 6.42
CA TRP A 28 5.43 20.45 7.51
C TRP A 28 4.94 20.91 8.89
N GLN A 29 4.45 19.98 9.69
CA GLN A 29 4.09 20.17 11.09
C GLN A 29 5.16 19.58 12.01
N GLY A 30 5.94 20.45 12.67
CA GLY A 30 7.04 20.01 13.54
C GLY A 30 6.61 19.37 14.87
N ASN A 31 5.33 19.49 15.24
CA ASN A 31 4.78 18.91 16.47
C ASN A 31 3.44 18.21 16.17
N PRO A 32 3.45 17.03 15.53
CA PRO A 32 2.23 16.29 15.22
C PRO A 32 1.58 15.69 16.46
N SER A 33 0.25 15.59 16.44
CA SER A 33 -0.52 14.93 17.50
C SER A 33 -0.56 13.42 17.26
N PHE A 34 0.33 12.66 17.92
CA PHE A 34 0.36 11.18 17.76
C PHE A 34 -0.89 10.47 18.30
N GLU A 35 -1.70 11.14 19.12
CA GLU A 35 -3.01 10.64 19.57
C GLU A 35 -3.95 10.37 18.38
N GLU A 36 -3.75 11.07 17.26
CA GLU A 36 -4.53 10.87 16.03
C GLU A 36 -4.38 9.45 15.46
N LEU A 37 -3.23 8.79 15.66
CA LEU A 37 -3.00 7.42 15.18
C LEU A 37 -3.99 6.41 15.74
N LEU A 38 -4.50 6.65 16.95
CA LEU A 38 -5.37 5.71 17.65
C LEU A 38 -6.86 6.07 17.51
N LEU A 39 -7.18 7.15 16.78
CA LEU A 39 -8.56 7.53 16.58
C LEU A 39 -9.29 6.54 15.67
N PRO A 40 -10.60 6.33 15.89
CA PRO A 40 -11.42 5.56 14.96
C PRO A 40 -11.60 6.34 13.66
N TRP A 41 -12.03 5.63 12.61
CA TRP A 41 -12.45 6.31 11.39
C TRP A 41 -13.59 7.30 11.64
N PRO A 42 -13.59 8.45 10.93
CA PRO A 42 -14.60 9.47 11.10
C PRO A 42 -15.99 8.91 10.74
N SER A 43 -16.98 9.18 11.60
CA SER A 43 -18.37 8.72 11.45
C SER A 43 -19.08 9.28 10.20
N GLY A 44 -18.55 10.37 9.63
CA GLY A 44 -19.00 10.99 8.38
C GLY A 44 -18.15 10.60 7.16
N ALA A 45 -17.60 9.39 7.11
CA ALA A 45 -16.78 8.92 6.00
C ALA A 45 -17.49 9.13 4.64
N ASP A 46 -16.95 10.03 3.82
CA ASP A 46 -17.51 10.38 2.53
C ASP A 46 -16.90 9.52 1.40
N LYS A 47 -17.34 9.76 0.17
CA LYS A 47 -16.80 9.05 -1.00
C LYS A 47 -15.30 9.30 -1.19
N ASN A 48 -14.82 10.51 -0.87
CA ASN A 48 -13.40 10.84 -1.02
C ASN A 48 -12.54 10.03 -0.05
N PHE A 49 -13.00 9.85 1.19
CA PHE A 49 -12.37 8.98 2.18
C PHE A 49 -12.26 7.54 1.64
N ALA A 50 -13.35 6.98 1.12
CA ALA A 50 -13.34 5.63 0.55
C ALA A 50 -12.37 5.51 -0.65
N TYR A 51 -12.34 6.49 -1.56
CA TYR A 51 -11.39 6.51 -2.68
C TYR A 51 -9.93 6.61 -2.21
N GLN A 52 -9.66 7.39 -1.17
CA GLN A 52 -8.32 7.48 -0.59
C GLN A 52 -7.88 6.13 -0.03
N LYS A 53 -8.72 5.44 0.76
CA LYS A 53 -8.40 4.11 1.29
C LYS A 53 -8.22 3.06 0.19
N ALA A 54 -9.07 3.09 -0.84
CA ALA A 54 -8.92 2.20 -2.00
C ALA A 54 -7.61 2.47 -2.76
N GLY A 55 -7.22 3.74 -2.91
CA GLY A 55 -5.96 4.15 -3.52
C GLY A 55 -4.74 3.64 -2.73
N HIS A 56 -4.79 3.74 -1.40
CA HIS A 56 -3.80 3.19 -0.47
C HIS A 56 -3.63 1.68 -0.65
N ALA A 57 -4.72 0.91 -0.54
CA ALA A 57 -4.69 -0.53 -0.75
C ALA A 57 -4.13 -0.91 -2.13
N LEU A 58 -4.54 -0.21 -3.20
CA LEU A 58 -4.05 -0.45 -4.56
C LEU A 58 -2.56 -0.13 -4.69
N ALA A 59 -2.09 0.95 -4.09
CA ALA A 59 -0.69 1.35 -4.13
C ALA A 59 0.20 0.31 -3.43
N PHE A 60 -0.21 -0.18 -2.26
CA PHE A 60 0.51 -1.23 -1.55
C PHE A 60 0.43 -2.60 -2.24
N PHE A 61 -0.67 -2.89 -2.94
CA PHE A 61 -0.75 -4.04 -3.84
C PHE A 61 0.32 -3.96 -4.95
N MET A 62 0.41 -2.83 -5.65
CA MET A 62 1.39 -2.62 -6.72
C MET A 62 2.83 -2.63 -6.21
N LEU A 63 3.10 -1.98 -5.07
CA LEU A 63 4.40 -1.98 -4.42
C LEU A 63 4.83 -3.41 -4.09
N THR A 64 3.96 -4.18 -3.44
CA THR A 64 4.24 -5.56 -3.05
C THR A 64 4.46 -6.45 -4.28
N GLY A 65 3.64 -6.31 -5.33
CA GLY A 65 3.84 -7.00 -6.59
C GLY A 65 5.19 -6.69 -7.24
N GLY A 66 5.62 -5.44 -7.19
CA GLY A 66 6.95 -5.02 -7.64
C GLY A 66 8.09 -5.55 -6.77
N LEU A 67 7.90 -5.69 -5.47
CA LEU A 67 8.89 -6.31 -4.58
C LEU A 67 9.01 -7.82 -4.84
N LEU A 68 7.88 -8.50 -5.06
CA LEU A 68 7.84 -9.94 -5.33
C LEU A 68 8.57 -10.35 -6.61
N SER A 69 8.78 -9.42 -7.55
CA SER A 69 9.59 -9.68 -8.75
C SER A 69 11.10 -9.49 -8.53
N LEU A 70 11.51 -8.92 -7.40
CA LEU A 70 12.90 -8.56 -7.09
C LEU A 70 13.49 -9.37 -5.93
N ILE A 71 12.68 -9.64 -4.90
CA ILE A 71 13.14 -10.24 -3.65
C ILE A 71 12.17 -11.34 -3.17
N PRO A 72 12.58 -12.21 -2.23
CA PRO A 72 11.72 -13.29 -1.76
C PRO A 72 10.44 -12.79 -1.08
N GLN A 73 9.42 -13.64 -1.10
CA GLN A 73 8.06 -13.33 -0.65
C GLN A 73 8.00 -12.82 0.80
N ALA A 74 8.75 -13.44 1.72
CA ALA A 74 8.77 -13.03 3.13
C ALA A 74 9.34 -11.62 3.30
N TYR A 75 10.46 -11.31 2.65
CA TYR A 75 11.07 -9.98 2.71
C TYR A 75 10.20 -8.92 2.03
N SER A 76 9.53 -9.27 0.93
CA SER A 76 8.57 -8.38 0.26
C SER A 76 7.46 -7.94 1.22
N ALA A 77 6.86 -8.90 1.94
CA ALA A 77 5.80 -8.62 2.90
C ALA A 77 6.29 -7.74 4.06
N ILE A 78 7.45 -8.06 4.64
CA ILE A 78 8.03 -7.31 5.77
C ILE A 78 8.34 -5.88 5.35
N ILE A 79 9.00 -5.68 4.20
CA ILE A 79 9.36 -4.34 3.72
C ILE A 79 8.11 -3.53 3.40
N ALA A 80 7.10 -4.12 2.76
CA ALA A 80 5.86 -3.42 2.47
C ALA A 80 5.10 -3.02 3.75
N ALA A 81 5.06 -3.88 4.77
CA ALA A 81 4.40 -3.59 6.05
C ALA A 81 5.13 -2.49 6.84
N ILE A 82 6.47 -2.53 6.88
CA ILE A 82 7.27 -1.45 7.49
C ILE A 82 7.02 -0.14 6.75
N TYR A 83 6.94 -0.18 5.42
CA TYR A 83 6.68 1.00 4.62
C TYR A 83 5.29 1.58 4.86
N ALA A 84 4.25 0.74 5.01
CA ALA A 84 2.89 1.16 5.38
C ALA A 84 2.86 1.88 6.73
N LEU A 85 3.50 1.31 7.75
CA LEU A 85 3.61 1.95 9.06
C LEU A 85 4.35 3.28 8.98
N ALA A 86 5.47 3.32 8.23
CA ALA A 86 6.26 4.54 8.06
C ALA A 86 5.47 5.64 7.34
N THR A 87 4.65 5.30 6.33
CA THR A 87 3.84 6.28 5.62
C THR A 87 2.75 6.88 6.50
N GLU A 88 2.10 6.10 7.35
CA GLU A 88 1.10 6.61 8.30
C GLU A 88 1.72 7.51 9.36
N PHE A 89 2.89 7.16 9.88
CA PHE A 89 3.64 8.03 10.79
C PHE A 89 4.04 9.35 10.11
N LEU A 90 4.47 9.28 8.86
CA LEU A 90 4.93 10.45 8.13
C LEU A 90 3.79 11.39 7.77
N GLN A 91 2.59 10.88 7.48
CA GLN A 91 1.42 11.70 7.16
C GLN A 91 1.08 12.73 8.25
N LEU A 92 1.27 12.39 9.52
CA LEU A 92 1.05 13.32 10.64
C LEU A 92 1.89 14.59 10.51
N TYR A 93 3.11 14.47 9.99
CA TYR A 93 3.99 15.61 9.76
C TYR A 93 3.59 16.46 8.55
N PHE A 94 2.65 15.99 7.71
CA PHE A 94 2.20 16.66 6.50
C PHE A 94 0.75 17.17 6.60
N MET A 95 0.28 17.47 7.81
CA MET A 95 -1.08 17.97 8.10
C MET A 95 -2.19 17.00 7.64
N ARG A 96 -1.88 15.71 7.56
CA ARG A 96 -2.84 14.65 7.27
C ARG A 96 -3.10 13.80 8.49
N SER A 97 -4.35 13.34 8.60
CA SER A 97 -4.73 12.33 9.57
C SER A 97 -4.06 11.00 9.21
N GLY A 98 -3.00 10.66 9.91
CA GLY A 98 -2.43 9.31 9.93
C GLY A 98 -3.17 8.47 10.95
N LEU A 99 -3.74 7.34 10.53
CA LEU A 99 -4.54 6.47 11.39
C LEU A 99 -3.92 5.08 11.35
N LEU A 100 -3.69 4.46 12.52
CA LEU A 100 -3.13 3.11 12.57
C LEU A 100 -4.06 2.09 11.89
N LEU A 101 -5.36 2.38 11.84
CA LEU A 101 -6.35 1.60 11.08
C LEU A 101 -6.07 1.58 9.57
N ASP A 102 -5.39 2.59 9.02
CA ASP A 102 -5.05 2.64 7.61
C ASP A 102 -3.91 1.67 7.25
N VAL A 103 -3.02 1.37 8.21
CA VAL A 103 -2.06 0.27 8.07
C VAL A 103 -2.77 -1.06 7.81
N MET A 104 -3.97 -1.27 8.35
CA MET A 104 -4.76 -2.48 8.08
C MET A 104 -5.27 -2.50 6.64
N VAL A 105 -5.67 -1.35 6.09
CA VAL A 105 -6.08 -1.21 4.69
C VAL A 105 -4.90 -1.49 3.77
N ASP A 106 -3.73 -0.94 4.08
CA ASP A 106 -2.49 -1.19 3.35
C ASP A 106 -2.10 -2.68 3.40
N CYS A 107 -2.17 -3.30 4.58
CA CYS A 107 -1.98 -4.74 4.77
C CYS A 107 -2.97 -5.58 3.95
N GLY A 108 -4.18 -5.09 3.72
CA GLY A 108 -5.15 -5.72 2.81
C GLY A 108 -4.62 -5.77 1.37
N GLY A 109 -4.07 -4.66 0.89
CA GLY A 109 -3.41 -4.58 -0.43
C GLY A 109 -2.20 -5.50 -0.57
N ILE A 110 -1.33 -5.51 0.46
CA ILE A 110 -0.16 -6.42 0.53
C ILE A 110 -0.62 -7.89 0.48
N SER A 111 -1.61 -8.25 1.30
CA SER A 111 -2.13 -9.61 1.38
C SER A 111 -2.74 -10.06 0.06
N LEU A 112 -3.48 -9.18 -0.62
CA LEU A 112 -4.03 -9.48 -1.94
C LEU A 112 -2.94 -9.73 -2.97
N ALA A 113 -1.85 -8.95 -2.97
CA ALA A 113 -0.71 -9.16 -3.87
C ALA A 113 -0.02 -10.51 -3.63
N LEU A 114 0.20 -10.87 -2.36
CA LEU A 114 0.78 -12.16 -1.97
C LEU A 114 -0.11 -13.34 -2.40
N LEU A 115 -1.43 -13.19 -2.24
CA LEU A 115 -2.40 -14.20 -2.67
C LEU A 115 -2.35 -14.40 -4.19
N VAL A 116 -2.46 -13.32 -4.96
CA VAL A 116 -2.39 -13.37 -6.43
C VAL A 116 -1.08 -14.01 -6.89
N TYR A 117 0.05 -13.61 -6.31
CA TYR A 117 1.36 -14.19 -6.64
C TYR A 117 1.43 -15.69 -6.34
N SER A 118 0.90 -16.12 -5.20
CA SER A 118 0.90 -17.53 -4.80
C SER A 118 0.02 -18.38 -5.73
N LEU A 119 -1.12 -17.85 -6.18
CA LEU A 119 -2.01 -18.50 -7.14
C LEU A 119 -1.34 -18.67 -8.50
N ILE A 120 -0.70 -17.62 -9.02
CA ILE A 120 0.03 -17.65 -10.30
C ILE A 120 1.17 -18.67 -10.24
N LYS A 121 1.96 -18.65 -9.16
CA LYS A 121 3.08 -19.59 -8.97
C LYS A 121 2.60 -21.05 -8.93
N SER A 122 1.48 -21.30 -8.26
CA SER A 122 0.88 -22.63 -8.16
C SER A 122 0.39 -23.15 -9.52
N ALA A 123 -0.31 -22.31 -10.28
CA ALA A 123 -0.77 -22.64 -11.64
C ALA A 123 0.41 -22.92 -12.61
N ALA A 124 1.48 -22.12 -12.52
CA ALA A 124 2.70 -22.34 -13.32
C ALA A 124 3.42 -23.64 -12.94
N GLY A 125 3.44 -24.00 -11.65
CA GLY A 125 4.03 -25.24 -11.15
C GLY A 125 3.32 -26.49 -11.68
N GLN A 126 1.99 -26.49 -11.67
CA GLN A 126 1.17 -27.59 -12.20
C GLN A 126 1.41 -27.81 -13.71
N SER A 127 1.47 -26.70 -14.47
CA SER A 127 1.74 -26.74 -15.92
C SER A 127 3.10 -27.38 -16.27
N ARG A 128 4.11 -27.20 -15.40
CA ARG A 128 5.46 -27.73 -15.61
C ARG A 128 5.54 -29.23 -15.35
N GLN A 129 4.83 -29.74 -14.34
CA GLN A 129 4.79 -31.18 -14.03
C GLN A 129 4.06 -31.99 -15.11
N GLN A 130 2.95 -31.47 -15.64
CA GLN A 130 2.20 -32.14 -16.72
C GLN A 130 3.04 -32.31 -18.00
N LYS A 131 3.86 -31.31 -18.37
CA LYS A 131 4.79 -31.42 -19.51
C LYS A 131 5.87 -32.49 -19.28
N SER A 132 6.42 -32.57 -18.06
CA SER A 132 7.45 -33.59 -17.74
C SER A 132 6.90 -35.02 -17.81
N MET A 133 5.67 -35.27 -17.36
CA MET A 133 5.05 -36.60 -17.48
C MET A 133 4.72 -36.98 -18.92
N SER A 134 4.43 -36.01 -19.79
CA SER A 134 4.12 -36.28 -21.21
C SER A 134 5.35 -36.53 -22.08
N GLN A 135 6.55 -36.08 -21.68
CA GLN A 135 7.79 -36.34 -22.43
C GLN A 135 8.50 -37.64 -22.03
N ASN A 136 8.08 -38.27 -20.92
CA ASN A 136 8.62 -39.55 -20.45
C ASN A 136 7.77 -40.77 -20.89
N LYS A 137 6.78 -40.56 -21.77
CA LYS A 137 6.02 -41.61 -22.45
C LYS A 137 6.39 -41.63 -23.92
#